data_AF-A0A841MRJ7-F1
#
_entry.id   AF-A0A841MRJ7-F1
#
_cell.length_a   1.000
_cell.length_b   1.000
_cell.length_c   1.000
_cell.angle_alpha   90.00
_cell.angle_beta   90.00
_cell.angle_gamma   90.00
#
_symmetry.space_group_name_H-M   'P 1'
#
loop_
_entity.id
_entity.type
_entity.pdbx_description
1 polymer ?
#
loop_
_entity_poly.entity_id
_entity_poly.type
_entity_poly.pdbx_seq_one_letter_code
_entity_poly.pdbx_strand_id
1 'polypeptide(L)'
;MNSAAFKATPKVQQDEILEVNELYLTNAYYEFKEDTVYWTDVNPRKKEVVLKKGKWLIIGDILRIFDYDKIYTYNYLIKLNGSEDELQTRMIFPNGDIARSKETFEKDD
;
A
#
# COMPACT_ATOMS: atom_id res chain seq x y z
N MET A 1 7.18 -7.91 -13.10
CA MET A 1 8.60 -7.49 -13.25
C MET A 1 9.12 -7.77 -14.67
N ASN A 2 8.54 -7.13 -15.68
CA ASN A 2 8.92 -7.34 -17.08
C ASN A 2 9.07 -6.02 -17.86
N SER A 3 9.18 -4.88 -17.17
CA SER A 3 9.32 -3.58 -17.86
C SER A 3 10.73 -3.46 -18.45
N ALA A 4 10.81 -2.86 -19.64
CA ALA A 4 12.10 -2.55 -20.29
C ALA A 4 12.98 -1.66 -19.39
N ALA A 5 12.36 -0.75 -18.63
CA ALA A 5 13.04 0.09 -17.66
C ALA A 5 13.73 -0.72 -16.57
N PHE A 6 13.05 -1.70 -15.95
CA PHE A 6 13.66 -2.53 -14.90
C PHE A 6 14.83 -3.36 -15.43
N LYS A 7 14.70 -3.91 -16.65
CA LYS A 7 15.77 -4.70 -17.28
C LYS A 7 17.00 -3.85 -17.65
N ALA A 8 16.82 -2.56 -17.89
CA ALA A 8 17.90 -1.62 -18.20
C ALA A 8 18.61 -1.09 -16.94
N THR A 9 18.04 -1.28 -15.75
CA THR A 9 18.64 -0.88 -14.48
C THR A 9 19.86 -1.75 -14.14
N PRO A 10 20.94 -1.23 -13.54
CA PRO A 10 22.08 -2.04 -13.09
C PRO A 10 21.67 -3.15 -12.14
N LYS A 11 22.32 -4.32 -12.22
CA LYS A 11 21.94 -5.51 -11.43
C LYS A 11 21.84 -5.24 -9.92
N VAL A 12 22.80 -4.52 -9.35
CA VAL A 12 22.77 -4.16 -7.92
C VAL A 12 21.51 -3.38 -7.54
N GLN A 13 21.09 -2.44 -8.38
CA GLN A 13 19.86 -1.67 -8.15
C GLN A 13 18.60 -2.52 -8.41
N GLN A 14 18.64 -3.47 -9.34
CA GLN A 14 17.56 -4.44 -9.51
C GLN A 14 17.39 -5.27 -8.23
N ASP A 15 18.48 -5.80 -7.68
CA ASP A 15 18.48 -6.60 -6.46
C ASP A 15 17.94 -5.80 -5.27
N GLU A 16 18.32 -4.53 -5.12
CA GLU A 16 17.77 -3.63 -4.09
C GLU A 16 16.27 -3.39 -4.24
N ILE A 17 15.79 -3.18 -5.48
CA ILE A 17 14.36 -3.00 -5.76
C ILE A 17 13.58 -4.27 -5.42
N LEU A 18 14.14 -5.45 -5.73
CA LEU A 18 13.51 -6.73 -5.43
C LEU A 18 13.39 -6.95 -3.92
N GLU A 19 14.47 -6.71 -3.18
CA GLU A 19 14.49 -6.84 -1.72
C GLU A 19 13.46 -5.92 -1.05
N VAL A 20 13.39 -4.65 -1.46
CA VAL A 20 12.41 -3.70 -0.92
C VAL A 20 10.97 -4.11 -1.27
N ASN A 21 10.73 -4.57 -2.51
CA ASN A 21 9.39 -5.04 -2.90
C ASN A 21 8.97 -6.28 -2.13
N GLU A 22 9.90 -7.21 -1.85
CA GLU A 22 9.62 -8.39 -1.05
C GLU A 22 9.20 -8.01 0.37
N LEU A 23 9.84 -7.00 0.98
CA LEU A 23 9.42 -6.47 2.29
C LEU A 23 7.97 -5.94 2.25
N TYR A 24 7.60 -5.19 1.20
CA TYR A 24 6.21 -4.71 1.05
C TYR A 24 5.22 -5.87 0.94
N LEU A 25 5.52 -6.86 0.09
CA LEU A 25 4.62 -7.99 -0.17
C LEU A 25 4.44 -8.91 1.04
N THR A 26 5.49 -9.10 1.83
CA THR A 26 5.48 -10.04 2.95
C THR A 26 4.94 -9.45 4.25
N ASN A 27 4.93 -8.12 4.38
CA ASN A 27 4.59 -7.45 5.64
C ASN A 27 3.36 -6.57 5.54
N ALA A 28 2.72 -6.41 4.38
CA ALA A 28 1.55 -5.56 4.21
C ALA A 28 0.42 -5.96 5.18
N TYR A 29 0.08 -5.05 6.09
CA TYR A 29 -0.92 -5.27 7.13
C TYR A 29 -1.61 -3.94 7.48
N TYR A 30 -2.92 -3.99 7.71
CA TYR A 30 -3.73 -2.86 8.17
C TYR A 30 -4.66 -3.30 9.30
N GLU A 31 -4.70 -2.53 10.38
CA GLU A 31 -5.65 -2.67 11.49
C GLU A 31 -6.52 -1.40 11.55
N PHE A 32 -7.79 -1.52 11.18
CA PHE A 32 -8.75 -0.42 11.24
C PHE A 32 -9.52 -0.46 12.58
N LYS A 33 -9.46 0.64 13.33
CA LYS A 33 -10.30 0.92 14.52
C LYS A 33 -11.28 2.04 14.18
N GLU A 34 -12.16 2.42 15.10
CA GLU A 34 -13.24 3.37 14.85
C GLU A 34 -12.81 4.66 14.12
N ASP A 35 -11.76 5.34 14.57
CA ASP A 35 -11.27 6.59 13.95
C ASP A 35 -9.76 6.57 13.59
N THR A 36 -9.13 5.42 13.81
CA THR A 36 -7.68 5.25 13.77
C THR A 36 -7.32 4.02 12.95
N VAL A 37 -6.26 4.11 12.16
CA VAL A 37 -5.69 2.96 11.44
C VAL A 37 -4.22 2.81 11.81
N TYR A 38 -3.79 1.56 11.95
CA TYR A 38 -2.39 1.16 12.10
C TYR A 38 -2.02 0.33 10.87
N TRP A 39 -0.82 0.52 10.34
CA TRP A 39 -0.37 -0.26 9.19
C TRP A 39 1.14 -0.39 9.14
N THR A 40 1.63 -1.33 8.35
CA THR A 40 3.05 -1.48 8.05
C THR A 40 3.41 -0.74 6.76
N ASP A 41 4.54 -0.04 6.79
CA ASP A 41 5.17 0.58 5.61
C ASP A 41 6.62 0.11 5.55
N VAL A 42 7.33 0.36 4.45
CA VAL A 42 8.76 0.01 4.34
C VAL A 42 9.57 1.28 4.17
N ASN A 43 10.64 1.41 4.94
CA ASN A 43 11.65 2.44 4.70
C ASN A 43 12.64 1.91 3.65
N PRO A 44 12.57 2.33 2.37
CA PRO A 44 13.37 1.73 1.29
C PRO A 44 14.86 2.01 1.45
N ARG A 45 15.25 3.08 2.17
CA ARG A 45 16.67 3.43 2.38
C ARG A 45 17.33 2.54 3.43
N LYS A 46 16.57 2.15 4.45
CA LYS A 46 17.05 1.30 5.54
C LYS A 46 16.67 -0.17 5.38
N LYS A 47 15.79 -0.48 4.41
CA LYS A 47 15.26 -1.82 4.14
C LYS A 47 14.63 -2.44 5.39
N GLU A 48 13.87 -1.64 6.12
CA GLU A 48 13.19 -2.04 7.35
C GLU A 48 11.69 -1.80 7.25
N VAL A 49 10.91 -2.68 7.86
CA VAL A 49 9.48 -2.49 8.06
C VAL A 49 9.29 -1.49 9.19
N VAL A 50 8.39 -0.53 9.01
CA VAL A 50 8.04 0.46 10.01
C VAL A 50 6.54 0.39 10.30
N LEU A 51 6.18 0.52 11.56
CA LEU A 51 4.78 0.63 11.97
C LEU A 51 4.33 2.09 11.86
N LYS A 52 3.14 2.28 11.30
CA LYS A 52 2.52 3.58 11.06
C LYS A 52 1.17 3.68 11.75
N LYS A 53 0.75 4.92 12.00
CA LYS A 53 -0.51 5.27 12.65
C LYS A 53 -1.10 6.52 12.01
N GLY A 54 -2.43 6.56 11.93
CA GLY A 54 -3.14 7.64 11.27
C GLY A 54 -4.63 7.63 11.53
N LYS A 55 -5.35 8.56 10.90
CA LYS A 55 -6.81 8.52 10.78
C LYS A 55 -7.22 7.94 9.44
N TRP A 56 -8.43 7.42 9.37
CA TRP A 56 -9.01 6.99 8.11
C TRP A 56 -10.46 7.42 8.00
N LEU A 57 -10.96 7.47 6.77
CA LEU A 57 -12.37 7.65 6.46
C LEU A 57 -12.68 7.07 5.08
N ILE A 58 -13.96 6.84 4.83
CA ILE A 58 -14.48 6.42 3.52
C ILE A 58 -15.34 7.56 2.95
N ILE A 59 -15.09 7.94 1.70
CA ILE A 59 -15.93 8.87 0.92
C ILE A 59 -16.35 8.16 -0.36
N GLY A 60 -17.61 7.72 -0.43
CA GLY A 60 -18.08 6.89 -1.54
C GLY A 60 -17.31 5.56 -1.58
N ASP A 61 -16.61 5.31 -2.68
CA ASP A 61 -15.74 4.15 -2.92
C ASP A 61 -14.26 4.42 -2.67
N ILE A 62 -13.93 5.53 -1.98
CA ILE A 62 -12.54 5.91 -1.69
C ILE A 62 -12.25 5.72 -0.19
N LEU A 63 -11.27 4.88 0.11
CA LEU A 63 -10.58 4.87 1.41
C LEU A 63 -9.48 5.94 1.40
N ARG A 64 -9.52 6.83 2.39
CA ARG A 64 -8.50 7.84 2.62
C ARG A 64 -7.83 7.62 3.96
N ILE A 65 -6.51 7.49 3.97
CA ILE A 65 -5.68 7.37 5.17
C ILE A 65 -4.81 8.62 5.32
N PHE A 66 -4.86 9.22 6.50
CA PHE A 66 -4.05 10.37 6.92
C PHE A 66 -2.90 9.87 7.80
N ASP A 67 -1.68 9.91 7.28
CA ASP A 67 -0.48 9.54 8.03
C ASP A 67 -0.08 10.66 9.00
N TYR A 68 0.07 10.35 10.29
CA TYR A 68 0.45 11.35 11.27
C TYR A 68 1.90 11.83 11.11
N ASP A 69 2.75 11.04 10.47
CA ASP A 69 4.15 11.41 10.24
C ASP A 69 4.36 12.17 8.93
N LYS A 70 3.33 12.29 8.08
CA LYS A 70 3.44 12.84 6.72
C LYS A 70 2.31 13.81 6.41
N ILE A 71 2.60 14.79 5.56
CA ILE A 71 1.61 15.80 5.15
C ILE A 71 0.63 15.24 4.11
N TYR A 72 1.00 14.17 3.39
CA TYR A 72 0.18 13.61 2.32
C TYR A 72 -0.73 12.48 2.82
N THR A 73 -1.82 12.26 2.08
CA THR A 73 -2.77 11.18 2.35
C THR A 73 -2.56 10.03 1.37
N TYR A 74 -2.79 8.81 1.85
CA TYR A 74 -2.91 7.64 0.99
C TYR A 74 -4.38 7.52 0.57
N ASN A 75 -4.62 7.39 -0.72
CA ASN A 75 -5.97 7.28 -1.28
C ASN A 75 -6.06 5.96 -2.04
N TYR A 76 -7.12 5.20 -1.78
CA TYR A 76 -7.36 3.93 -2.42
C TYR A 76 -8.80 3.87 -2.91
N LEU A 77 -8.98 3.47 -4.17
CA LEU A 77 -10.27 3.02 -4.65
C LEU A 77 -10.52 1.63 -4.05
N ILE A 78 -11.64 1.45 -3.36
CA ILE A 78 -11.98 0.21 -2.68
C ILE A 78 -13.19 -0.48 -3.32
N LYS A 79 -13.17 -1.81 -3.32
CA LYS A 79 -14.28 -2.63 -3.80
C LYS A 79 -14.30 -3.96 -3.04
N LEU A 80 -15.48 -4.41 -2.62
CA LEU A 80 -15.67 -5.78 -2.12
C LEU A 80 -15.44 -6.78 -3.26
N ASN A 81 -14.59 -7.78 -3.03
CA ASN A 81 -14.20 -8.74 -4.07
C ASN A 81 -15.15 -9.95 -4.15
N GLY A 82 -16.47 -9.71 -4.13
CA GLY A 82 -17.46 -10.78 -4.24
C GLY A 82 -17.68 -11.62 -2.97
N SER A 83 -16.90 -11.38 -1.91
CA SER A 83 -17.04 -11.89 -0.54
C SER A 83 -17.04 -10.72 0.44
N GLU A 84 -17.68 -10.87 1.62
CA GLU A 84 -17.67 -9.87 2.69
C GLU A 84 -16.29 -9.75 3.37
N ASP A 85 -15.45 -10.79 3.27
CA ASP A 85 -14.15 -10.86 3.93
C ASP A 85 -12.97 -10.47 3.03
N GLU A 86 -13.23 -10.11 1.77
CA GLU A 86 -12.19 -9.71 0.82
C GLU A 86 -12.35 -8.25 0.36
N LEU A 87 -11.35 -7.44 0.66
CA LEU A 87 -11.25 -6.05 0.23
C LEU A 87 -10.23 -5.91 -0.90
N GLN A 88 -10.69 -5.52 -2.08
CA GLN A 88 -9.80 -5.12 -3.16
C GLN A 88 -9.54 -3.63 -3.10
N THR A 89 -8.28 -3.24 -3.25
CA THR A 89 -7.85 -1.84 -3.28
C THR A 89 -7.01 -1.54 -4.53
N ARG A 90 -7.08 -0.29 -4.99
CA ARG A 90 -6.17 0.26 -6.01
C ARG A 90 -5.73 1.64 -5.57
N MET A 91 -4.41 1.86 -5.49
CA MET A 91 -3.86 3.17 -5.13
C MET A 91 -4.31 4.24 -6.12
N ILE A 92 -4.68 5.41 -5.59
CA ILE A 92 -4.91 6.65 -6.34
C ILE A 92 -3.69 7.53 -6.14
N PHE A 93 -2.97 7.80 -7.23
CA PHE A 93 -1.77 8.63 -7.20
C PHE A 93 -2.12 10.11 -6.94
N PRO A 94 -1.16 10.93 -6.48
CA PRO A 94 -1.41 12.35 -6.21
C PRO A 94 -1.92 13.16 -7.41
N ASN A 95 -1.61 12.71 -8.63
CA ASN A 95 -2.11 13.32 -9.88
C ASN A 95 -3.54 12.88 -10.25
N GLY A 96 -4.17 12.01 -9.46
CA GLY A 96 -5.51 11.47 -9.68
C GLY A 96 -5.57 10.16 -10.46
N ASP A 97 -4.44 9.66 -10.99
CA ASP A 97 -4.42 8.41 -11.74
C ASP A 97 -4.65 7.20 -10.82
N ILE A 98 -5.40 6.21 -11.29
CA ILE A 98 -5.64 4.97 -10.55
C ILE A 98 -4.61 3.92 -11.00
N ALA A 99 -3.88 3.36 -10.04
CA ALA A 99 -2.91 2.30 -10.27
C ALA A 99 -3.54 1.12 -11.01
N ARG A 100 -2.84 0.56 -12.00
CA ARG A 100 -3.30 -0.64 -12.74
C ARG A 100 -3.21 -1.91 -11.90
N SER A 101 -2.24 -1.96 -10.98
CA SER A 101 -2.14 -3.01 -9.99
C SER A 101 -3.29 -2.91 -9.00
N LYS A 102 -3.67 -4.06 -8.46
CA LYS A 102 -4.68 -4.20 -7.41
C LYS A 102 -4.08 -5.03 -6.29
N GLU A 103 -4.48 -4.72 -5.07
CA GLU A 103 -4.15 -5.49 -3.88
C GLU A 103 -5.46 -6.06 -3.34
N THR A 104 -5.45 -7.32 -2.92
CA THR A 104 -6.59 -7.95 -2.25
C THR A 104 -6.15 -8.23 -0.82
N PHE A 105 -6.91 -7.71 0.14
CA PHE A 105 -6.75 -7.97 1.56
C PHE A 105 -7.85 -8.93 1.99
N GLU A 106 -7.46 -9.92 2.76
CA GLU A 106 -8.37 -10.82 3.47
C GLU A 106 -8.46 -10.34 4.92
N LYS A 107 -9.66 -10.44 5.50
CA LYS A 107 -9.85 -10.16 6.91
C LYS A 107 -9.15 -11.26 7.74
N ASP A 108 -8.35 -10.82 8.72
CA ASP A 108 -7.75 -11.71 9.72
C ASP A 108 -8.70 -11.82 10.92
N ASP A 109 -8.92 -13.04 11.43
CA ASP A 109 -9.88 -13.39 12.51
C ASP A 109 -9.30 -13.18 13.92
#